data_AF-A0A7X6ZWH8-F1
#
_entry.id   AF-A0A7X6ZWH8-F1
#
_cell.length_a   1.000
_cell.length_b   1.000
_cell.length_c   1.000
_cell.angle_alpha   90.00
_cell.angle_beta   90.00
_cell.angle_gamma   90.00
#
_symmetry.space_group_name_H-M   'P 1'
#
loop_
_entity.id
_entity.type
_entity.pdbx_description
1 polymer ?
#
loop_
_entity_poly.entity_id
_entity_poly.type
_entity_poly.pdbx_seq_one_letter_code
_entity_poly.pdbx_strand_id
1 'polypeptide(L)' 'FIHVTAGFGDVGFSGYWTLEMFCVQPIVIYPGIDICQIYYHTIEGEYDLYKSNKYQHNKGIQPSLLYKDFE' A
#
# COMPACT_ATOMS: atom_id res chain seq x y z
N PHE A 1 -8.91 1.05 13.11
CA PHE A 1 -7.83 1.92 12.60
C PHE A 1 -7.29 1.35 11.31
N ILE A 2 -6.76 2.22 10.44
CA ILE A 2 -5.94 1.78 9.30
C ILE A 2 -4.56 1.48 9.87
N HIS A 3 -4.17 0.21 9.79
CA HIS A 3 -2.86 -0.22 10.21
C HIS A 3 -1.88 -0.03 9.07
N VAL A 4 -0.70 0.45 9.41
CA VAL A 4 0.32 0.81 8.45
C VAL A 4 1.64 0.18 8.88
N THR A 5 1.77 -1.12 8.67
CA THR A 5 3.00 -1.90 8.87
C THR A 5 4.01 -1.68 7.76
N ALA A 6 3.52 -1.47 6.53
CA ALA A 6 4.30 -1.13 5.35
C ALA A 6 3.76 0.16 4.72
N GLY A 7 3.95 1.28 5.44
CA GLY A 7 3.36 2.58 5.07
C GLY A 7 4.12 3.44 4.08
N PHE A 8 5.36 3.07 3.78
CA PHE A 8 6.17 3.80 2.83
C PHE A 8 5.88 3.30 1.43
N GLY A 9 5.58 4.24 0.53
CA GLY A 9 5.48 3.95 -0.88
C GLY A 9 6.87 3.94 -1.47
N ASP A 10 7.22 2.85 -2.17
CA ASP A 10 8.48 2.77 -2.88
C ASP A 10 8.51 3.72 -4.08
N VAL A 11 9.69 4.26 -4.37
CA VAL A 11 9.88 5.20 -5.49
C VAL A 11 9.54 4.51 -6.80
N GLY A 12 8.62 5.06 -7.59
CA GLY A 12 8.17 4.45 -8.84
C GLY A 12 7.08 3.38 -8.70
N PHE A 13 6.52 3.18 -7.50
CA PHE A 13 5.28 2.41 -7.36
C PHE A 13 4.12 3.07 -8.13
N SER A 14 3.35 2.25 -8.85
CA SER A 14 2.21 2.66 -9.66
C SER A 14 1.09 1.64 -9.50
N GLY A 15 0.09 1.96 -8.68
CA GLY A 15 -1.09 1.10 -8.50
C GLY A 15 -2.01 1.63 -7.41
N TYR A 16 -2.97 0.81 -6.99
CA TYR A 16 -3.81 1.10 -5.83
C TYR A 16 -3.08 0.70 -4.54
N TRP A 17 -3.31 1.47 -3.48
CA TRP A 17 -2.85 1.14 -2.13
C TRP A 17 -3.83 0.13 -1.51
N THR A 18 -3.32 -1.04 -1.11
CA THR A 18 -4.09 -1.99 -0.33
C THR A 18 -4.01 -1.57 1.14
N LEU A 19 -5.17 -1.29 1.76
CA LEU A 19 -5.24 -0.83 3.14
C LEU A 19 -5.53 -1.98 4.09
N GLU A 20 -4.71 -2.13 5.12
CA GLU A 20 -4.99 -3.05 6.23
C GLU A 20 -5.87 -2.33 7.25
N MET A 21 -7.05 -2.89 7.51
CA MET A 21 -8.03 -2.28 8.40
C MET A 21 -8.39 -3.22 9.54
N PHE A 22 -8.40 -2.70 10.78
CA PHE A 22 -8.86 -3.41 11.96
C PHE A 22 -9.95 -2.64 12.68
N CYS A 23 -11.09 -3.27 12.93
CA CYS A 23 -12.24 -2.68 13.61
C CYS A 23 -12.29 -3.16 15.07
N VAL A 24 -12.08 -2.25 16.02
CA VAL A 24 -12.19 -2.57 17.47
C VAL A 24 -13.65 -2.67 17.90
N GLN A 25 -14.52 -1.88 17.29
CA GLN A 25 -15.97 -1.89 17.49
C GLN A 25 -16.66 -1.97 16.13
N PRO A 26 -17.91 -2.45 16.06
CA PRO A 26 -18.68 -2.48 14.81
C PRO A 26 -18.79 -1.08 14.19
N ILE A 27 -18.47 -0.97 12.91
CA ILE A 27 -18.51 0.28 12.13
C ILE A 27 -18.92 -0.03 10.69
N VAL A 28 -19.60 0.92 10.04
CA VAL A 28 -19.91 0.87 8.61
C VAL A 28 -19.01 1.88 7.88
N ILE A 29 -18.31 1.42 6.85
CA ILE A 29 -17.49 2.25 5.97
C ILE A 29 -18.17 2.29 4.61
N TYR A 30 -18.52 3.49 4.14
CA TYR A 30 -19.15 3.69 2.84
C TYR A 30 -18.11 3.95 1.74
N PRO A 31 -18.33 3.48 0.50
CA PRO A 31 -17.46 3.81 -0.61
C PRO A 31 -17.37 5.32 -0.85
N GLY A 32 -16.17 5.81 -1.20
CA GLY A 32 -15.93 7.19 -1.59
C GLY A 32 -15.71 8.18 -0.46
N ILE A 33 -15.73 7.74 0.80
CA ILE A 33 -15.32 8.58 1.93
C ILE A 33 -13.80 8.59 2.09
N ASP A 34 -13.26 9.69 2.61
CA ASP A 34 -11.85 9.79 2.93
C ASP A 34 -11.52 8.96 4.18
N ILE A 35 -10.55 8.05 4.05
CA ILE A 35 -10.18 7.12 5.14
C ILE A 35 -8.70 7.19 5.52
N CYS A 36 -7.82 7.66 4.62
CA CYS A 36 -6.38 7.80 4.86
C CYS A 36 -5.82 9.02 4.14
N GLN A 37 -4.58 9.36 4.46
CA GLN A 37 -3.82 10.44 3.84
C GLN A 37 -2.47 9.92 3.34
N ILE A 38 -1.97 10.52 2.27
CA ILE A 38 -0.61 10.29 1.76
C ILE A 38 0.16 11.60 1.95
N TYR A 39 1.37 11.48 2.46
CA TYR A 39 2.32 12.58 2.53
C TYR A 39 3.59 12.18 1.80
N TYR A 40 4.23 13.15 1.15
CA TYR A 40 5.37 12.90 0.27
C TYR A 40 6.64 13.42 0.93
N HIS A 41 7.69 12.61 0.85
CA HIS A 41 9.05 13.01 1.19
C HIS A 41 9.80 13.40 -0.07
N THR A 42 10.68 14.40 0.05
CA THR A 42 11.66 14.68 -1.01
C THR A 42 12.74 13.61 -0.98
N ILE A 43 13.12 13.11 -2.14
CA ILE A 43 14.20 12.12 -2.30
C ILE A 43 15.46 12.88 -2.74
N GLU A 44 16.56 12.65 -2.04
CA GLU A 44 17.87 13.23 -2.36
C GLU A 44 18.84 12.12 -2.80
N GLY A 45 19.66 12.41 -3.81
CA GLY A 45 20.65 11.46 -4.34
C GLY A 45 20.09 10.41 -5.30
N GLU A 46 20.89 9.38 -5.55
CA GLU A 46 20.50 8.24 -6.39
C GLU A 46 19.51 7.33 -5.64
N TYR A 47 18.54 6.80 -6.38
CA TYR A 47 17.52 5.91 -5.82
C TYR A 47 17.18 4.78 -6.79
N ASP A 48 16.73 3.65 -6.24
CA ASP A 48 16.21 2.54 -7.02
C ASP A 48 14.70 2.65 -7.16
N LEU A 49 14.22 2.37 -8.38
CA LEU A 49 12.79 2.25 -8.65
C LEU A 49 12.24 0.90 -8.18
N TYR A 50 10.98 0.92 -7.74
CA TYR A 50 10.21 -0.28 -7.43
C TYR A 50 10.05 -1.16 -8.67
N LYS A 51 10.70 -2.33 -8.64
CA LYS A 51 10.74 -3.32 -9.74
C LYS A 51 10.11 -4.66 -9.37
N SER A 52 9.40 -4.74 -8.24
CA SER A 52 8.84 -6.01 -7.77
C SER A 52 7.65 -6.45 -8.62
N ASN A 53 7.64 -7.74 -8.99
CA ASN A 53 6.53 -8.40 -9.70
C ASN A 53 5.37 -8.81 -8.76
N LYS A 54 5.40 -8.35 -7.51
CA LYS A 54 4.32 -8.63 -6.56
C LYS A 54 3.15 -7.68 -6.73
N TYR A 55 3.37 -6.37 -6.58
CA TYR A 55 2.25 -5.43 -6.41
C TYR A 55 2.24 -4.26 -7.40
N GLN A 56 3.23 -4.17 -8.29
CA GLN A 56 3.31 -3.14 -9.32
C GLN A 56 2.14 -3.26 -10.32
N HIS A 57 1.56 -2.14 -10.74
CA HIS A 57 0.43 -2.07 -11.67
C HIS A 57 -0.80 -2.91 -11.26
N ASN A 58 -1.04 -3.06 -9.96
CA ASN A 58 -2.24 -3.71 -9.48
C ASN A 58 -3.52 -2.95 -9.91
N LYS A 59 -4.65 -3.65 -9.96
CA LYS A 59 -5.97 -3.10 -10.38
C LYS A 59 -6.96 -2.94 -9.22
N GLY A 60 -6.48 -3.02 -7.98
CA GLY A 60 -7.31 -3.02 -6.78
C GLY A 60 -6.62 -3.76 -5.63
N ILE A 61 -7.39 -4.11 -4.60
CA ILE A 61 -6.88 -4.82 -3.42
C ILE A 61 -6.19 -6.14 -3.82
N GLN A 62 -5.03 -6.42 -3.23
CA GLN A 62 -4.26 -7.63 -3.50
C GLN A 62 -4.13 -8.49 -2.23
N PRO A 63 -4.21 -9.83 -2.34
CA PRO A 63 -3.75 -10.71 -1.27
C PRO A 63 -2.23 -10.61 -1.11
N SER A 64 -1.72 -11.07 0.03
CA SER A 64 -0.27 -11.16 0.24
C SER A 64 0.37 -12.14 -0.75
N LEU A 65 1.46 -11.69 -1.37
CA LEU A 65 2.31 -12.48 -2.27
C LEU A 65 3.67 -12.78 -1.63
N LEU A 66 3.72 -12.86 -0.30
CA LEU A 66 4.94 -13.18 0.45
C LEU A 66 5.56 -14.50 0.00
N TYR A 67 4.74 -15.49 -0.34
CA TYR A 67 5.20 -16.81 -0.78
C TYR A 67 6.15 -16.76 -2.00
N LYS A 68 6.06 -15.73 -2.86
CA LYS A 68 6.94 -15.56 -4.02
C LYS A 68 8.39 -15.24 -3.67
N ASP A 69 8.71 -14.89 -2.42
CA ASP A 69 10.10 -14.72 -1.99
C ASP A 69 10.80 -16.04 -1.67
N PHE A 70 10.04 -17.14 -1.56
CA PHE A 70 10.53 -18.45 -1.17
C PHE A 70 10.57 -19.44 -2.35
N GLU A 71 10.32 -18.95 -3.57
CA GLU A 71 10.53 -19.65 -4.85
C GLU A 71 11.89 -19.29 -5.44
#